data_AF-A0A0P7AUZ8-F1
#
_entry.id   AF-A0A0P7AUZ8-F1
#
_cell.length_a   1.000
_cell.length_b   1.000
_cell.length_c   1.000
_cell.angle_alpha   90.00
_cell.angle_beta   90.00
_cell.angle_gamma   90.00
#
_symmetry.space_group_name_H-M   'P 1'
#
loop_
_entity.id
_entity.type
_entity.pdbx_description
1 polymer ?
#
loop_
_entity_poly.entity_id
_entity_poly.type
_entity_poly.pdbx_seq_one_letter_code
_entity_poly.pdbx_strand_id
1 'polypeptide(L)'
;MSTNPNTFLRRLKTIHLVLLASPLLLGVFYFLNTAIDTNGGANDVFVYVFPMFGLAGYFASKVISRKLILPLKDKKSLSEKLIGFQTASIIQYTLVEGPALLNILWFGMTGNLLFLTIGGALALYLFSIRPKKEKIIEDLALSMEEKRALDR
;
A
#
# COMPACT_ATOMS: atom_id res chain seq x y z
N MET A 1 -15.22 16.19 14.51
CA MET A 1 -15.51 14.75 14.69
C MET A 1 -14.50 14.16 15.68
N SER A 2 -14.95 13.63 16.80
CA SER A 2 -14.10 12.89 17.74
C SER A 2 -13.71 11.56 17.11
N THR A 3 -12.45 11.40 16.72
CA THR A 3 -11.92 10.11 16.27
C THR A 3 -11.73 9.22 17.49
N ASN A 4 -12.67 8.30 17.72
CA ASN A 4 -12.47 7.22 18.69
C ASN A 4 -11.26 6.37 18.24
N PRO A 5 -10.18 6.26 19.03
CA PRO A 5 -8.92 5.68 18.55
C PRO A 5 -9.00 4.18 18.21
N ASN A 6 -9.84 3.41 18.90
CA ASN A 6 -10.11 2.02 18.56
C ASN A 6 -10.83 1.88 17.21
N THR A 7 -11.76 2.78 16.92
CA THR A 7 -12.43 2.82 15.60
C THR A 7 -11.50 3.27 14.48
N PHE A 8 -10.46 4.05 14.80
CA PHE A 8 -9.47 4.53 13.83
C PHE A 8 -8.62 3.38 13.29
N LEU A 9 -7.97 2.62 14.18
CA LEU A 9 -7.09 1.53 13.76
C LEU A 9 -7.87 0.44 13.02
N ARG A 10 -9.09 0.12 13.48
CA ARG A 10 -9.97 -0.81 12.78
C ARG A 10 -10.30 -0.34 11.37
N ARG A 11 -10.69 0.93 11.20
CA ARG A 11 -10.96 1.51 9.87
C ARG A 11 -9.75 1.43 8.96
N LEU A 12 -8.57 1.82 9.44
CA LEU A 12 -7.36 1.79 8.64
C LEU A 12 -6.95 0.35 8.23
N LYS A 13 -7.12 -0.62 9.14
CA LYS A 13 -6.93 -2.05 8.84
C LYS A 13 -7.90 -2.55 7.78
N THR A 14 -9.18 -2.17 7.85
CA THR A 14 -10.17 -2.55 6.83
C THR A 14 -9.80 -1.99 5.46
N ILE A 15 -9.44 -0.71 5.37
CA ILE A 15 -9.02 -0.09 4.10
C ILE A 15 -7.79 -0.81 3.54
N HIS A 16 -6.76 -1.02 4.38
CA HIS A 16 -5.55 -1.74 3.98
C HIS A 16 -5.86 -3.15 3.45
N LEU A 17 -6.74 -3.88 4.13
CA LEU A 17 -7.13 -5.23 3.72
C LEU A 17 -7.83 -5.23 2.36
N VAL A 18 -8.74 -4.28 2.10
CA VAL A 18 -9.42 -4.18 0.80
C VAL A 18 -8.42 -3.89 -0.33
N LEU A 19 -7.52 -2.92 -0.14
CA LEU A 19 -6.49 -2.56 -1.13
C LEU A 19 -5.45 -3.69 -1.35
N LEU A 20 -5.25 -4.55 -0.35
CA LEU A 20 -4.40 -5.73 -0.50
C LEU A 20 -5.12 -6.89 -1.17
N ALA A 21 -6.42 -7.07 -0.88
CA ALA A 21 -7.21 -8.16 -1.41
C ALA A 21 -7.40 -8.04 -2.93
N SER A 22 -7.57 -6.83 -3.46
CA SER A 22 -7.73 -6.57 -4.91
C SER A 22 -6.61 -7.18 -5.77
N PRO A 23 -5.31 -6.86 -5.59
CA PRO A 23 -4.26 -7.47 -6.38
C PRO A 23 -4.08 -8.96 -6.08
N LEU A 24 -4.30 -9.43 -4.85
CA LEU A 24 -4.17 -10.86 -4.54
C LEU A 24 -5.24 -11.69 -5.27
N LEU A 25 -6.51 -11.26 -5.20
CA LEU A 25 -7.62 -11.97 -5.84
C LEU A 25 -7.48 -11.94 -7.37
N LEU A 26 -7.15 -10.79 -7.96
CA LEU A 26 -6.92 -10.69 -9.40
C LEU A 26 -5.70 -11.49 -9.85
N GLY A 27 -4.62 -11.48 -9.06
CA GLY A 27 -3.41 -12.26 -9.35
C GLY A 27 -3.69 -13.75 -9.38
N VAL A 28 -4.43 -14.27 -8.39
CA VAL A 28 -4.86 -15.67 -8.36
C VAL A 28 -5.81 -15.97 -9.52
N PHE A 29 -6.77 -15.09 -9.79
CA PHE A 29 -7.73 -15.28 -10.88
C PHE A 29 -7.01 -15.42 -12.23
N TYR A 30 -6.12 -14.49 -12.59
CA TYR A 30 -5.40 -14.58 -13.86
C TYR A 30 -4.40 -15.73 -13.89
N PHE A 31 -3.75 -16.06 -12.78
CA PHE A 31 -2.82 -17.20 -12.73
C PHE A 31 -3.51 -18.52 -13.10
N LEU A 32 -4.77 -18.69 -12.71
CA LEU A 32 -5.56 -19.89 -13.02
C LEU A 32 -6.19 -19.88 -14.42
N ASN A 33 -6.40 -18.70 -15.03
CA ASN A 33 -7.18 -18.56 -16.26
C ASN A 33 -6.36 -18.12 -17.48
N THR A 34 -5.10 -17.70 -17.30
CA THR A 34 -4.24 -17.22 -18.38
C THR A 34 -3.19 -18.27 -18.73
N ALA A 35 -3.09 -18.62 -20.02
CA ALA A 35 -2.02 -19.49 -20.50
C ALA A 35 -0.65 -18.78 -20.37
N ILE A 36 0.32 -19.47 -19.76
CA ILE A 36 1.64 -18.91 -19.51
C ILE A 36 2.42 -18.85 -20.82
N ASP A 37 2.84 -17.64 -21.21
CA ASP A 37 3.76 -17.46 -22.33
C ASP A 37 5.20 -17.68 -21.86
N THR A 38 5.82 -18.76 -22.37
CA THR A 38 7.21 -19.13 -22.08
C THR A 38 8.20 -18.56 -23.09
N ASN A 39 7.72 -18.00 -24.20
CA ASN A 39 8.58 -17.39 -25.21
C ASN A 39 9.01 -15.98 -24.84
N GLY A 40 8.45 -15.43 -23.74
CA GLY A 40 8.91 -14.23 -23.06
C GLY A 40 9.14 -13.09 -24.03
N GLY A 41 8.07 -12.50 -24.57
CA GLY A 41 8.10 -11.43 -25.57
C GLY A 41 9.00 -10.25 -25.22
N ALA A 42 10.32 -10.42 -25.39
CA ALA A 42 11.36 -9.46 -25.01
C ALA A 42 11.33 -8.18 -25.86
N ASN A 43 10.56 -8.18 -26.95
CA ASN A 43 10.32 -7.04 -27.82
C ASN A 43 9.12 -6.19 -27.38
N ASP A 44 8.45 -6.53 -26.28
CA ASP A 44 7.38 -5.71 -25.73
C ASP A 44 7.96 -4.58 -24.85
N VAL A 45 7.73 -3.34 -25.25
CA VAL A 45 8.13 -2.13 -24.49
C VAL A 45 7.61 -2.17 -23.04
N PHE A 46 6.47 -2.82 -22.79
CA PHE A 46 5.87 -2.89 -21.46
C PHE A 46 6.71 -3.70 -20.46
N VAL A 47 7.55 -4.62 -20.95
CA VAL A 47 8.54 -5.37 -20.13
C VAL A 47 9.50 -4.44 -19.40
N TYR A 48 9.72 -3.22 -19.91
CA TYR A 48 10.56 -2.21 -19.26
C TYR A 48 9.75 -1.15 -18.51
N VAL A 49 8.63 -0.72 -19.10
CA VAL A 49 7.81 0.38 -18.55
C VAL A 49 7.12 -0.03 -17.25
N PHE A 50 6.48 -1.21 -17.20
CA PHE A 50 5.67 -1.61 -16.05
C PHE A 50 6.47 -1.96 -14.79
N PRO A 51 7.68 -2.58 -14.88
CA PRO A 51 8.58 -2.63 -13.73
C PRO A 51 9.00 -1.25 -13.24
N MET A 52 9.23 -0.29 -14.16
CA MET A 52 9.60 1.07 -13.77
C MET A 52 8.47 1.76 -12.99
N PHE A 53 7.20 1.55 -13.39
CA PHE A 53 6.05 1.97 -12.59
C PHE A 53 6.00 1.29 -11.23
N GLY A 54 6.35 0.00 -11.14
CA GLY A 54 6.45 -0.71 -9.87
C GLY A 54 7.49 -0.10 -8.93
N LEU A 55 8.69 0.16 -9.44
CA LEU A 55 9.76 0.83 -8.70
C LEU A 55 9.33 2.25 -8.28
N ALA A 56 8.75 3.02 -9.21
CA ALA A 56 8.25 4.36 -8.93
C ALA A 56 7.21 4.34 -7.80
N GLY A 57 6.23 3.43 -7.86
CA GLY A 57 5.23 3.25 -6.80
C GLY A 57 5.84 2.91 -5.45
N TYR A 58 6.79 1.96 -5.43
CA TYR A 58 7.52 1.58 -4.22
C TYR A 58 8.25 2.77 -3.58
N PHE A 59 9.08 3.50 -4.35
CA PHE A 59 9.84 4.62 -3.83
C PHE A 59 8.96 5.82 -3.48
N ALA A 60 8.00 6.16 -4.35
CA ALA A 60 7.04 7.24 -4.11
C ALA A 60 6.23 7.01 -2.84
N SER A 61 5.77 5.76 -2.60
CA SER A 61 5.04 5.40 -1.38
C SER A 61 5.81 5.79 -0.12
N LYS A 62 7.13 5.58 -0.10
CA LYS A 62 7.98 5.91 1.06
C LYS A 62 8.24 7.40 1.19
N VAL A 63 8.60 8.05 0.09
CA VAL A 63 8.96 9.48 0.10
C VAL A 63 7.74 10.34 0.42
N ILE A 64 6.60 10.08 -0.23
CA ILE A 64 5.38 10.87 -0.07
C ILE A 64 4.79 10.64 1.32
N SER A 65 4.66 9.38 1.77
CA SER A 65 4.12 9.10 3.11
C SER A 65 4.96 9.75 4.21
N ARG A 66 6.29 9.68 4.13
CA ARG A 66 7.19 10.36 5.07
C ARG A 66 6.99 11.88 5.04
N LYS A 67 6.89 12.49 3.86
CA LYS A 67 6.64 13.94 3.72
C LYS A 67 5.29 14.36 4.32
N LEU A 68 4.27 13.51 4.23
CA LEU A 68 2.95 13.77 4.80
C LEU A 68 2.90 13.54 6.31
N ILE A 69 3.66 12.58 6.84
CA ILE A 69 3.67 12.23 8.27
C ILE A 69 4.52 13.19 9.10
N LEU A 70 5.68 13.65 8.58
CA LEU A 70 6.62 14.47 9.36
C LEU A 70 5.96 15.72 9.99
N PRO A 71 5.16 16.53 9.27
CA PRO A 71 4.52 17.72 9.84
C PRO A 71 3.40 17.41 10.85
N LEU A 72 2.97 16.14 10.96
CA LEU A 72 1.92 15.76 11.91
C LEU A 72 2.44 15.73 13.34
N LYS A 73 3.74 15.55 13.54
CA LYS A 73 4.36 15.52 14.88
C LYS A 73 4.11 16.82 15.65
N ASP A 74 4.04 17.93 14.93
CA ASP A 74 3.86 19.28 15.49
C ASP A 74 2.39 19.67 15.68
N LYS A 75 1.43 18.78 15.34
CA LYS A 75 0.01 19.04 15.55
C LYS A 75 -0.34 18.97 17.03
N LYS A 76 -1.23 19.88 17.46
CA LYS A 76 -1.60 20.04 18.87
C LYS A 76 -2.53 18.93 19.36
N SER A 77 -3.40 18.41 18.50
CA SER A 77 -4.38 17.40 18.89
C SER A 77 -4.07 16.01 18.32
N LEU A 78 -4.29 14.98 19.13
CA LEU A 78 -4.22 13.59 18.70
C LEU A 78 -5.15 13.31 17.51
N SER A 79 -6.34 13.92 17.50
CA SER A 79 -7.30 13.77 16.41
C SER A 79 -6.73 14.21 15.05
N GLU A 80 -6.09 15.38 15.00
CA GLU A 80 -5.45 15.88 13.78
C GLU A 80 -4.30 14.97 13.33
N LYS A 81 -3.50 14.47 14.27
CA LYS A 81 -2.41 13.52 13.99
C LYS A 81 -2.95 12.24 13.37
N LEU A 82 -3.98 11.64 13.97
CA LEU A 82 -4.58 10.39 13.49
C LEU A 82 -5.23 10.58 12.11
N ILE A 83 -6.02 11.64 11.91
CA ILE A 83 -6.65 11.92 10.61
C ILE A 83 -5.57 12.10 9.53
N GLY A 84 -4.54 12.90 9.79
CA GLY A 84 -3.43 13.09 8.86
C GLY A 84 -2.68 11.79 8.56
N PHE A 85 -2.46 10.94 9.57
CA PHE A 85 -1.81 9.65 9.42
C PHE A 85 -2.63 8.69 8.54
N GLN A 86 -3.96 8.67 8.73
CA GLN A 86 -4.85 7.86 7.87
C GLN A 86 -4.77 8.33 6.43
N THR A 87 -4.82 9.64 6.17
CA THR A 87 -4.67 10.17 4.81
C THR A 87 -3.32 9.78 4.20
N ALA A 88 -2.22 9.95 4.94
CA ALA A 88 -0.88 9.59 4.49
C ALA A 88 -0.76 8.09 4.19
N SER A 89 -1.37 7.24 5.04
CA SER A 89 -1.37 5.78 4.88
C SER A 89 -2.17 5.35 3.66
N ILE A 90 -3.36 5.91 3.43
CA ILE A 90 -4.19 5.58 2.25
C ILE A 90 -3.42 5.94 0.97
N ILE A 91 -2.83 7.13 0.91
CA ILE A 91 -1.99 7.56 -0.22
C ILE A 91 -0.81 6.59 -0.41
N GLN A 92 -0.15 6.19 0.68
CA GLN A 92 0.94 5.22 0.62
C GLN A 92 0.49 3.89 0.00
N TYR A 93 -0.66 3.37 0.42
CA TYR A 93 -1.18 2.09 -0.06
C TYR A 93 -1.56 2.15 -1.54
N THR A 94 -2.27 3.19 -1.96
CA THR A 94 -2.70 3.35 -3.37
C THR A 94 -1.52 3.55 -4.32
N LEU A 95 -0.44 4.21 -3.88
CA LEU A 95 0.80 4.34 -4.68
C LEU A 95 1.48 2.99 -4.96
N VAL A 96 1.22 1.96 -4.14
CA VAL A 96 1.73 0.60 -4.34
C VAL A 96 0.72 -0.26 -5.08
N GLU A 97 -0.55 -0.20 -4.68
CA GLU A 97 -1.64 -0.97 -5.29
C GLU A 97 -1.79 -0.68 -6.78
N GLY A 98 -1.74 0.60 -7.20
CA GLY A 98 -1.91 0.99 -8.59
C GLY A 98 -0.96 0.25 -9.55
N PRO A 99 0.37 0.33 -9.35
CA PRO A 99 1.33 -0.43 -10.13
C PRO A 99 1.19 -1.96 -9.96
N ALA A 100 0.78 -2.45 -8.79
CA ALA A 100 0.55 -3.88 -8.58
C ALA A 100 -0.58 -4.40 -9.48
N LEU A 101 -1.73 -3.72 -9.46
CA LEU A 101 -2.88 -4.04 -10.30
C LEU A 101 -2.56 -3.90 -11.79
N LEU A 102 -1.84 -2.84 -12.18
CA LEU A 102 -1.44 -2.63 -13.57
C LEU A 102 -0.61 -3.83 -14.11
N ASN A 103 0.38 -4.28 -13.33
CA ASN A 103 1.20 -5.43 -13.70
C ASN A 103 0.37 -6.72 -13.76
N ILE A 104 -0.52 -6.95 -12.79
CA ILE A 104 -1.38 -8.16 -12.77
C ILE A 104 -2.35 -8.20 -13.95
N LEU A 105 -2.96 -7.06 -14.29
CA LEU A 105 -3.83 -6.95 -15.46
C LEU A 105 -3.07 -7.27 -16.76
N TRP A 106 -1.82 -6.78 -16.87
CA TRP A 106 -1.00 -7.02 -18.05
C TRP A 106 -0.55 -8.48 -18.18
N PHE A 107 -0.27 -9.14 -17.05
CA PHE A 107 -0.09 -10.59 -17.04
C PHE A 107 -1.34 -11.29 -17.61
N GLY A 108 -2.54 -10.89 -17.17
CA GLY A 108 -3.79 -11.46 -17.69
C GLY A 108 -3.95 -11.35 -19.21
N MET A 109 -3.39 -10.30 -19.82
CA MET A 109 -3.42 -10.07 -21.27
C MET A 109 -2.33 -10.81 -22.05
N THR A 110 -1.14 -10.95 -21.45
CA THR A 110 0.07 -11.42 -22.17
C THR A 110 0.51 -12.83 -21.79
N GLY A 111 0.10 -13.33 -20.62
CA GLY A 111 0.63 -14.58 -20.06
C GLY A 111 2.08 -14.48 -19.57
N ASN A 112 2.71 -13.30 -19.62
CA ASN A 112 4.11 -13.14 -19.23
C ASN A 112 4.26 -13.02 -17.71
N LEU A 113 4.85 -14.05 -17.10
CA LEU A 113 5.02 -14.19 -15.64
C LEU A 113 5.83 -13.06 -14.97
N LEU A 114 6.64 -12.30 -15.72
CA LEU A 114 7.36 -11.15 -15.18
C LEU A 114 6.39 -10.15 -14.52
N PHE A 115 5.29 -9.83 -15.21
CA PHE A 115 4.31 -8.88 -14.70
C PHE A 115 3.60 -9.42 -13.45
N LEU A 116 3.22 -10.70 -13.43
CA LEU A 116 2.65 -11.32 -12.23
C LEU A 116 3.63 -11.29 -11.06
N THR A 117 4.90 -11.54 -11.32
CA THR A 117 5.97 -11.54 -10.30
C THR A 117 6.13 -10.14 -9.68
N ILE A 118 6.15 -9.10 -10.50
CA ILE A 118 6.25 -7.71 -10.04
C ILE A 118 5.01 -7.31 -9.25
N GLY A 119 3.82 -7.61 -9.77
CA GLY A 119 2.56 -7.35 -9.08
C GLY A 119 2.47 -8.06 -7.73
N GLY A 120 2.89 -9.33 -7.67
CA GLY A 120 2.99 -10.12 -6.46
C GLY A 120 3.99 -9.55 -5.46
N ALA A 121 5.18 -9.12 -5.91
CA ALA A 121 6.17 -8.47 -5.05
C ALA A 121 5.65 -7.17 -4.44
N LEU A 122 4.91 -6.37 -5.21
CA LEU A 122 4.26 -5.15 -4.71
C LEU A 122 3.11 -5.47 -3.74
N ALA A 123 2.33 -6.52 -3.97
CA ALA A 123 1.31 -6.98 -3.02
C ALA A 123 1.94 -7.45 -1.70
N LEU A 124 3.05 -8.17 -1.74
CA LEU A 124 3.83 -8.55 -0.55
C LEU A 124 4.38 -7.31 0.18
N TYR A 125 4.88 -6.32 -0.57
CA TYR A 125 5.29 -5.05 0.03
C TYR A 125 4.10 -4.32 0.68
N LEU A 126 2.94 -4.27 0.02
CA LEU A 126 1.71 -3.69 0.56
C LEU A 126 1.30 -4.40 1.86
N PHE A 127 1.40 -5.73 1.92
CA PHE A 127 1.19 -6.49 3.16
C PHE A 127 2.18 -6.10 4.27
N SER A 128 3.45 -5.87 3.93
CA SER A 128 4.49 -5.50 4.90
C SER A 128 4.24 -4.15 5.60
N ILE A 129 3.59 -3.21 4.91
CA ILE A 129 3.28 -1.86 5.41
C ILE A 129 1.91 -1.77 6.11
N ARG A 130 1.34 -2.92 6.52
CA ARG A 130 0.07 -2.98 7.27
C ARG A 130 0.03 -2.05 8.49
N PRO A 131 -1.12 -1.43 8.79
CA PRO A 131 -1.24 -0.51 9.92
C PRO A 131 -1.09 -1.26 11.25
N LYS A 132 -0.08 -0.85 12.02
CA LYS A 132 0.21 -1.36 13.37
C LYS A 132 0.20 -0.20 14.36
N LYS A 133 -0.24 -0.47 15.59
CA LYS A 133 -0.34 0.54 16.64
C LYS A 133 1.04 1.09 17.00
N GLU A 134 2.03 0.21 17.10
CA GLU A 134 3.42 0.53 17.42
C GLU A 134 3.99 1.49 16.37
N LYS A 135 3.75 1.20 15.09
CA LYS A 135 4.17 2.05 13.97
C LYS A 135 3.54 3.44 14.04
N ILE A 136 2.25 3.55 14.39
CA ILE A 136 1.56 4.85 14.55
C ILE A 136 2.20 5.66 15.67
N ILE A 137 2.49 5.02 16.80
CA ILE A 137 3.11 5.67 17.97
C ILE A 137 4.50 6.21 17.62
N GLU A 138 5.30 5.41 16.90
CA GLU A 138 6.64 5.78 16.46
C GLU A 138 6.62 6.90 15.41
N ASP A 139 5.83 6.73 14.35
CA ASP A 139 5.77 7.65 13.20
C ASP A 139 5.25 9.05 13.62
N LEU A 140 4.30 9.10 14.55
CA LEU A 140 3.72 10.35 15.07
C LEU A 140 4.39 10.90 16.32
N ALA A 141 5.39 10.20 16.87
CA ALA A 141 6.08 10.56 18.11
C ALA A 141 5.10 10.88 19.27
N LEU A 142 4.11 10.01 19.49
CA LEU A 142 3.03 10.27 20.45
C LEU A 142 3.55 10.36 21.89
N SER A 143 3.03 11.33 22.65
CA SER A 143 3.29 11.48 24.08
C SER A 143 2.65 10.35 24.91
N MET A 144 3.03 10.21 26.18
CA MET A 144 2.44 9.18 27.05
C MET A 144 0.92 9.37 27.24
N GLU A 145 0.45 10.61 27.27
CA GLU A 145 -0.99 10.92 27.33
C GLU A 145 -1.71 10.51 26.05
N GLU A 146 -1.11 10.80 24.89
CA GLU A 146 -1.64 10.43 23.58
C GLU A 146 -1.67 8.91 23.39
N LYS A 147 -0.64 8.19 23.86
CA LYS A 147 -0.62 6.72 23.88
C LYS A 147 -1.76 6.16 24.72
N ARG A 148 -1.96 6.67 25.94
CA ARG A 148 -3.09 6.25 26.80
C ARG A 148 -4.44 6.55 26.16
N ALA A 149 -4.56 7.67 25.46
CA ALA A 149 -5.78 8.01 24.73
C ALA A 149 -6.01 7.05 23.55
N LEU A 150 -4.96 6.67 22.81
CA LEU A 150 -5.02 5.69 21.72
C LEU A 150 -5.46 4.28 22.19
N ASP A 151 -5.23 3.98 23.47
CA ASP A 151 -5.52 2.67 24.09
C ASP A 151 -6.96 2.55 24.60
N ARG A 152 -7.66 3.67 24.75
CA ARG A 152 -9.07 3.74 25.19
C ARG A 152 -10.02 3.56 24.01
#